data_AF-A0A662QYT6-F1
#
_entry.id   AF-A0A662QYT6-F1
#
_cell.length_a   1.000
_cell.length_b   1.000
_cell.length_c   1.000
_cell.angle_alpha   90.00
_cell.angle_beta   90.00
_cell.angle_gamma   90.00
#
_symmetry.space_group_name_H-M   'P 1'
#
loop_
_entity.id
_entity.type
_entity.pdbx_description
1 polymer ?
#
loop_
_entity_poly.entity_id
_entity_poly.type
_entity_poly.pdbx_seq_one_letter_code
_entity_poly.pdbx_strand_id
1 'polypeptide(L)' 'MPDKVERLGNSHIQHGTFNDRIYLMKLSCRDYPDIVNRLNNLAGYHGYSKIFAKVPESAGSLFR' A
#
# COMPACT_ATOMS: atom_id res chain seq x y z
N MET A 1 12.10 -13.20 6.95
CA MET A 1 12.85 -12.13 6.26
C MET A 1 12.26 -10.79 6.68
N PRO A 2 13.05 -9.72 6.85
CA PRO A 2 12.50 -8.41 7.14
C PRO A 2 11.58 -7.95 6.00
N ASP A 3 10.62 -7.10 6.33
CA ASP A 3 9.82 -6.42 5.30
C ASP A 3 10.72 -5.64 4.34
N LYS A 4 10.33 -5.59 3.08
CA LYS A 4 11.03 -4.83 2.04
C LYS A 4 10.33 -3.51 1.76
N VAL A 5 11.12 -2.51 1.37
CA VAL A 5 10.61 -1.24 0.85
C VAL A 5 10.77 -1.25 -0.65
N GLU A 6 9.68 -1.01 -1.38
CA GLU A 6 9.70 -0.94 -2.84
C GLU A 6 8.67 0.05 -3.38
N ARG A 7 8.70 0.24 -4.71
CA ARG A 7 7.74 1.08 -5.41
C ARG A 7 6.60 0.25 -5.97
N LEU A 8 5.38 0.70 -5.72
CA LEU A 8 4.17 0.23 -6.39
C LEU A 8 3.71 1.33 -7.35
N GLY A 9 4.16 1.24 -8.60
CA GLY A 9 4.04 2.34 -9.56
C GLY A 9 4.91 3.54 -9.16
N ASN A 10 4.26 4.67 -8.86
CA ASN A 10 4.93 5.89 -8.40
C ASN A 10 4.90 6.07 -6.88
N SER A 11 4.19 5.20 -6.17
CA SER A 11 4.01 5.23 -4.73
C SER A 11 5.04 4.34 -4.03
N HIS A 12 5.34 4.65 -2.76
CA HIS A 12 6.29 3.89 -1.95
C HIS A 12 5.57 3.06 -0.91
N ILE A 13 5.88 1.77 -0.86
CA ILE A 13 5.29 0.82 0.09
C ILE A 13 6.40 0.10 0.87
N GLN A 14 6.08 -0.30 2.09
CA GLN A 14 6.81 -1.30 2.85
C GLN A 14 5.90 -2.50 3.06
N HIS A 15 6.35 -3.71 2.77
CA HIS A 15 5.55 -4.90 3.02
C HIS A 15 6.40 -6.16 3.23
N GLY A 16 5.81 -7.14 3.89
CA GLY A 16 6.43 -8.43 4.13
C GLY A 16 5.65 -9.25 5.14
N THR A 17 6.02 -10.52 5.21
CA THR A 17 5.40 -11.48 6.14
C THR A 17 5.85 -11.26 7.58
N PHE A 18 6.88 -10.45 7.83
CA PHE A 18 7.37 -10.19 9.19
C PHE A 18 6.38 -9.34 9.98
N ASN A 19 5.84 -8.27 9.39
CA ASN A 19 4.75 -7.51 10.01
C ASN A 19 3.36 -7.93 9.51
N ASP A 20 3.27 -8.84 8.53
CA ASP A 20 2.02 -9.30 7.92
C ASP A 20 1.13 -8.14 7.44
N ARG A 21 1.73 -7.21 6.70
CA ARG A 21 1.04 -6.00 6.23
C ARG A 21 1.68 -5.38 5.00
N ILE A 22 0.89 -4.55 4.34
CA ILE A 22 1.39 -3.50 3.44
C ILE A 22 1.24 -2.16 4.15
N TYR A 23 2.29 -1.34 4.12
CA TYR A 23 2.27 0.05 4.57
C TYR A 23 2.58 0.97 3.39
N LEU A 24 1.58 1.68 2.88
CA LEU A 24 1.75 2.76 1.91
C LEU A 24 2.38 3.96 2.62
N MET A 25 3.69 4.13 2.44
CA MET A 25 4.49 5.16 3.08
C MET A 25 4.30 6.54 2.43
N LYS A 26 4.15 6.55 1.09
CA LYS A 26 3.95 7.77 0.31
C LYS A 26 3.08 7.49 -0.92
N LEU A 27 1.90 8.08 -0.94
CA LEU A 27 1.02 8.11 -2.10
C LEU A 27 1.55 9.07 -3.17
N SER A 28 1.57 8.63 -4.42
CA SER A 28 1.72 9.49 -5.60
C SER A 28 0.37 9.79 -6.22
N CYS A 29 0.12 11.06 -6.58
CA CYS A 29 -1.12 11.46 -7.26
C CYS A 29 -1.29 10.77 -8.62
N ARG A 30 -0.22 10.25 -9.23
CA ARG A 30 -0.28 9.52 -10.51
C ARG A 30 -0.84 8.11 -10.39
N ASP A 31 -0.85 7.55 -9.19
CA ASP A 31 -1.44 6.22 -8.94
C ASP A 31 -2.88 6.34 -8.40
N TYR A 32 -3.40 7.56 -8.26
CA TYR A 32 -4.77 7.81 -7.81
C TYR A 32 -5.75 7.69 -9.00
N PRO A 33 -6.92 7.03 -8.85
CA PRO A 33 -7.43 6.33 -7.66
C PRO A 33 -7.03 4.84 -7.58
N ASP A 34 -6.37 4.30 -8.61
CA ASP A 34 -6.13 2.85 -8.79
C ASP A 34 -5.28 2.18 -7.69
N ILE A 35 -4.54 2.96 -6.90
CA ILE A 35 -3.65 2.48 -5.85
C ILE A 35 -4.35 1.53 -4.86
N VAL A 36 -5.62 1.75 -4.54
CA VAL A 36 -6.38 0.90 -3.60
C VAL A 36 -6.51 -0.52 -4.14
N ASN A 37 -6.89 -0.66 -5.41
CA ASN A 37 -7.00 -1.96 -6.07
C ASN A 37 -5.64 -2.66 -6.15
N ARG A 38 -4.57 -1.91 -6.46
CA ARG A 38 -3.21 -2.48 -6.50
C ARG A 38 -2.76 -2.99 -5.13
N LEU A 39 -3.06 -2.27 -4.05
CA LEU A 39 -2.74 -2.70 -2.68
C LEU A 39 -3.54 -3.96 -2.30
N ASN A 40 -4.83 -4.01 -2.60
CA ASN A 40 -5.67 -5.19 -2.35
C ASN A 40 -5.17 -6.42 -3.11
N ASN A 41 -4.84 -6.25 -4.39
CA ASN A 41 -4.28 -7.34 -5.20
C ASN A 41 -2.94 -7.84 -4.64
N LEU A 42 -2.06 -6.93 -4.20
CA LEU A 42 -0.78 -7.29 -3.61
C LEU A 42 -0.97 -8.04 -2.27
N ALA A 43 -1.94 -7.62 -1.46
CA ALA A 43 -2.28 -8.30 -0.21
C ALA A 43 -2.81 -9.70 -0.48
N GLY A 44 -3.74 -9.86 -1.44
CA GLY A 44 -4.26 -11.16 -1.85
C GLY A 44 -3.18 -12.08 -2.42
N TYR A 45 -2.29 -11.55 -3.25
CA TYR A 45 -1.19 -12.32 -3.86
C TYR A 45 -0.21 -12.87 -2.83
N HIS A 46 0.13 -12.08 -1.81
CA HIS A 46 1.07 -12.49 -0.76
C HIS A 46 0.41 -13.07 0.50
N GLY A 47 -0.92 -13.03 0.60
CA GLY A 47 -1.68 -13.46 1.77
C GLY A 47 -1.52 -12.54 2.99
N TYR A 48 -1.29 -11.24 2.78
CA TYR A 48 -1.17 -10.28 3.89
C TYR A 48 -2.53 -9.99 4.52
N SER A 49 -2.58 -9.91 5.85
CA SER A 49 -3.84 -9.65 6.56
C SER A 49 -4.25 -8.18 6.63
N LYS A 50 -3.32 -7.23 6.41
CA LYS A 50 -3.55 -5.79 6.70
C LYS A 50 -2.94 -4.85 5.67
N ILE A 51 -3.60 -3.71 5.48
CA ILE A 51 -3.11 -2.57 4.70
C ILE A 51 -3.23 -1.31 5.55
N PHE A 52 -2.12 -0.57 5.69
CA PHE A 52 -2.07 0.76 6.30
C PHE A 52 -1.64 1.78 5.25
N ALA A 53 -2.22 2.97 5.28
CA ALA A 53 -1.92 4.00 4.29
C ALA A 53 -1.70 5.36 4.93
N LYS A 54 -0.52 5.94 4.68
CA LYS A 54 -0.24 7.36 4.93
C LYS A 54 -0.59 8.15 3.67
N VAL A 55 -1.69 8.89 3.73
CA VAL A 55 -2.23 9.64 2.60
C VAL A 55 -2.52 11.11 2.98
N PRO A 56 -2.48 12.04 2.03
CA PRO A 56 -3.07 13.37 2.22
C PRO A 56 -4.57 13.27 2.49
N GLU A 57 -5.13 14.24 3.21
CA GLU A 57 -6.56 14.29 3.54
C GLU A 57 -7.45 14.21 2.30
N SER A 58 -7.05 14.86 1.20
CA SER A 58 -7.76 14.83 -0.08
C SER A 58 -7.94 13.44 -0.69
N ALA A 59 -7.09 12.48 -0.32
CA ALA A 59 -7.18 11.09 -0.77
C ALA A 59 -7.83 10.15 0.27
N GLY A 60 -8.14 10.64 1.48
CA GLY A 60 -8.61 9.83 2.59
C GLY A 60 -9.95 9.13 2.31
N SER A 61 -10.80 9.68 1.46
CA SER A 61 -12.09 9.08 1.09
C SER A 61 -11.97 7.73 0.37
N LEU A 62 -10.82 7.45 -0.26
CA LEU A 62 -10.57 6.16 -0.93
C LEU A 62 -10.19 5.03 0.04
N PHE A 63 -9.80 5.35 1.28
CA PHE A 63 -9.27 4.40 2.26
C PHE A 63 -10.17 4.26 3.49
N ARG A 64 -11.48 4.51 3.33
CA ARG A 64 -12.50 4.36 4.37
C ARG A 64 -13.06 2.95 4.44
#